data_AF-A0A0N4UQB5-F1
#
_entry.id   AF-A0A0N4UQB5-F1
#
_cell.length_a   1.000
_cell.length_b   1.000
_cell.length_c   1.000
_cell.angle_alpha   90.00
_cell.angle_beta   90.00
_cell.angle_gamma   90.00
#
_symmetry.space_group_name_H-M   'P 1'
#
loop_
_entity.id
_entity.type
_entity.pdbx_description
1 polymer ?
#
loop_
_entity_poly.entity_id
_entity_poly.type
_entity_poly.pdbx_seq_one_letter_code
_entity_poly.pdbx_strand_id
1 'polypeptide(L)'
;MTIATPLFEAYLFLIKPLPLASTEDQDVLRCVSDSAGVILYAAEKATQVCLDAIQILGGNGYVNDYPTGRFLRDAKLYEIGAGTSEIRRILIAKALSKEWS
;
A
#
# COMPACT_ATOMS: atom_id res chain seq x y z
N MET A 1 20.73 4.29 -5.88
CA MET A 1 19.85 5.35 -6.45
C MET A 1 18.49 4.73 -6.80
N THR A 2 17.82 4.08 -5.84
CA THR A 2 16.72 3.11 -6.11
C THR A 2 15.38 3.51 -5.47
N ILE A 3 15.35 4.62 -4.72
CA ILE A 3 14.16 5.08 -3.99
C ILE A 3 13.09 5.75 -4.86
N ALA A 4 13.43 6.17 -6.08
CA ALA A 4 12.51 6.91 -6.95
C ALA A 4 11.46 6.00 -7.62
N THR A 5 11.84 4.76 -7.93
CA THR A 5 10.98 3.78 -8.62
C THR A 5 9.69 3.43 -7.85
N PRO A 6 9.72 3.10 -6.54
CA PRO A 6 8.50 2.69 -5.85
C PRO A 6 7.46 3.80 -5.73
N LEU A 7 7.89 5.07 -5.66
CA LEU A 7 6.97 6.21 -5.63
C LEU A 7 6.25 6.42 -6.96
N PHE A 8 6.96 6.25 -8.08
CA PHE A 8 6.37 6.35 -9.40
C PHE A 8 5.36 5.22 -9.65
N GLU A 9 5.69 3.99 -9.25
CA GLU A 9 4.79 2.84 -9.35
C GLU A 9 3.55 3.00 -8.46
N ALA A 10 3.70 3.53 -7.24
CA ALA A 10 2.58 3.82 -6.34
C ALA A 10 1.63 4.86 -6.95
N TYR A 11 2.21 5.92 -7.51
CA TYR A 11 1.46 6.99 -8.15
C TYR A 11 0.67 6.48 -9.35
N LEU A 12 1.30 5.64 -10.18
CA LEU A 12 0.63 5.04 -11.33
C LEU A 12 -0.55 4.14 -10.92
N PHE A 13 -0.40 3.40 -9.81
CA PHE A 13 -1.46 2.55 -9.28
C PHE A 13 -2.62 3.35 -8.67
N LEU A 14 -2.33 4.51 -8.06
CA LEU A 14 -3.34 5.44 -7.51
C LEU A 14 -4.15 6.18 -8.58
N ILE A 15 -3.57 6.43 -9.75
CA ILE A 15 -4.26 7.12 -10.87
C ILE A 15 -5.17 6.18 -11.65
N LYS A 16 -5.01 4.85 -11.52
CA LYS A 16 -5.91 3.91 -12.17
C LYS A 16 -7.35 4.21 -11.70
N PRO A 17 -8.27 4.57 -12.61
CA PRO A 17 -9.61 4.96 -12.20
C PRO A 17 -10.27 3.79 -11.47
N LEU A 18 -10.66 4.00 -10.21
CA LEU A 18 -11.57 3.11 -9.52
C LEU A 18 -12.92 3.15 -10.26
N PRO A 19 -13.46 2.00 -10.71
CA PRO A 19 -14.75 2.00 -11.37
C PRO A 19 -15.80 2.57 -10.39
N LEU A 20 -16.42 3.69 -10.80
CA LEU A 20 -17.49 4.33 -10.05
C LEU A 20 -18.74 3.45 -10.15
N ALA A 21 -19.02 2.69 -9.10
CA ALA A 21 -20.29 2.04 -8.78
C ALA A 21 -21.15 1.60 -10.00
N SER A 22 -20.71 0.57 -10.73
CA SER A 22 -21.63 -0.25 -11.51
C SER A 22 -22.28 -1.28 -10.58
N THR A 23 -23.57 -1.56 -10.82
CA THR A 23 -24.42 -2.38 -9.95
C THR A 23 -24.27 -3.88 -10.17
N GLU A 24 -23.33 -4.31 -11.00
CA GLU A 24 -23.08 -5.72 -11.29
C GLU A 24 -22.15 -6.34 -10.25
N ASP A 25 -22.49 -7.53 -9.74
CA ASP A 25 -21.73 -8.23 -8.69
C ASP A 25 -20.25 -8.48 -9.06
N GLN A 26 -19.96 -8.57 -10.36
CA GLN A 26 -18.59 -8.74 -10.87
C GLN A 26 -17.75 -7.45 -10.69
N ASP A 27 -18.36 -6.30 -10.92
CA ASP A 27 -17.68 -5.01 -10.82
C ASP A 27 -17.43 -4.60 -9.37
N VAL A 28 -18.34 -4.94 -8.47
CA VAL A 28 -18.16 -4.72 -7.03
C VAL A 28 -16.92 -5.48 -6.53
N LEU A 29 -16.78 -6.76 -6.90
CA LEU A 29 -15.60 -7.55 -6.50
C LEU A 29 -14.31 -7.01 -7.12
N ARG A 30 -14.37 -6.56 -8.38
CA ARG A 30 -13.24 -5.93 -9.05
C ARG A 30 -12.79 -4.66 -8.32
N CYS A 31 -13.75 -3.82 -7.92
CA CYS A 31 -13.51 -2.59 -7.17
C CYS A 31 -12.86 -2.87 -5.80
N VAL A 32 -13.34 -3.90 -5.08
CA VAL A 32 -12.75 -4.32 -3.79
C VAL A 32 -11.32 -4.81 -3.98
N SER A 33 -11.06 -5.63 -5.01
CA SER A 33 -9.71 -6.13 -5.31
C SER A 33 -8.75 -5.00 -5.68
N ASP A 34 -9.19 -4.05 -6.50
CA ASP A 34 -8.37 -2.90 -6.89
C ASP A 34 -8.09 -2.00 -5.68
N SER A 35 -9.10 -1.66 -4.87
CA SER A 35 -8.95 -0.89 -3.63
C SER A 35 -8.00 -1.57 -2.64
N ALA A 36 -8.17 -2.88 -2.43
CA ALA A 36 -7.29 -3.67 -1.56
C ALA A 36 -5.85 -3.70 -2.08
N GLY A 37 -5.66 -3.79 -3.40
CA GLY A 37 -4.36 -3.71 -4.06
C GLY A 37 -3.68 -2.35 -3.85
N VAL A 38 -4.43 -1.25 -3.99
CA VAL A 38 -3.88 0.11 -3.84
C VAL A 38 -3.36 0.30 -2.43
N ILE A 39 -4.19 -0.01 -1.43
CA ILE A 39 -3.85 0.22 -0.03
C ILE A 39 -2.70 -0.71 0.40
N LEU A 40 -2.74 -1.98 -0.02
CA LEU A 40 -1.67 -2.94 0.28
C LEU A 40 -0.32 -2.45 -0.26
N TYR A 41 -0.29 -2.07 -1.54
CA TYR A 41 0.93 -1.61 -2.20
C TYR A 41 1.44 -0.31 -1.56
N ALA A 42 0.56 0.68 -1.37
CA ALA A 42 0.93 1.96 -0.78
C ALA A 42 1.47 1.81 0.64
N ALA A 43 0.85 0.96 1.47
CA ALA A 43 1.28 0.73 2.85
C ALA A 43 2.68 0.09 2.91
N GLU A 44 2.90 -1.01 2.19
CA GLU A 44 4.19 -1.71 2.19
C GLU A 44 5.32 -0.85 1.59
N LYS A 45 5.02 -0.08 0.54
CA LYS A 45 5.99 0.86 -0.04
C LYS A 45 6.29 2.03 0.88
N ALA A 46 5.31 2.57 1.59
CA ALA A 46 5.54 3.64 2.56
C ALA A 46 6.51 3.18 3.66
N THR A 47 6.32 1.96 4.19
CA THR A 47 7.23 1.37 5.18
C THR A 47 8.64 1.19 4.61
N GLN A 48 8.75 0.64 3.39
CA GLN A 48 10.03 0.46 2.71
C GLN A 48 10.79 1.79 2.57
N VAL A 49 10.13 2.84 2.06
CA VAL A 49 10.74 4.17 1.87
C VAL A 49 11.15 4.78 3.21
N CYS A 50 10.36 4.61 4.27
CA CYS A 50 10.72 5.09 5.60
C CYS A 50 11.95 4.36 6.17
N LEU A 51 12.05 3.05 5.96
CA LEU A 51 13.21 2.25 6.38
C LEU A 51 14.48 2.66 5.62
N ASP A 52 14.38 2.86 4.31
CA ASP A 52 15.49 3.36 3.49
C ASP A 52 15.94 4.75 3.97
N ALA A 53 15.00 5.64 4.32
CA ALA A 53 15.31 6.95 4.87
C ALA A 53 16.02 6.87 6.24
N ILE A 54 15.61 5.95 7.12
CA ILE A 54 16.30 5.70 8.40
C ILE A 54 17.72 5.20 8.13
N GLN A 55 17.88 4.27 7.19
CA GLN A 55 19.18 3.72 6.83
C GLN A 55 20.14 4.80 6.30
N ILE A 56 19.63 5.76 5.50
CA ILE A 56 20.41 6.89 4.98
C ILE A 56 20.86 7.84 6.11
N LEU A 57 20.01 8.08 7.11
CA LEU A 57 20.33 8.95 8.24
C LEU A 57 21.21 8.26 9.30
N GLY A 58 21.35 6.94 9.24
CA GLY A 58 22.05 6.15 10.25
C GLY A 58 21.37 6.29 11.62
N GLY A 59 22.17 6.43 12.69
CA GLY A 59 21.64 6.61 14.05
C GLY A 59 20.70 7.81 14.20
N ASN A 60 20.89 8.85 13.38
CA ASN A 60 20.02 10.04 13.38
C ASN A 60 18.59 9.72 12.89
N GLY A 61 18.39 8.63 12.15
CA GLY A 61 17.05 8.21 11.73
C GLY A 61 16.16 7.73 12.87
N TYR A 62 16.76 7.35 14.01
CA TYR A 62 16.07 6.84 15.19
C TYR A 62 15.78 7.89 16.25
N VAL A 63 16.42 9.07 16.18
CA VAL A 63 16.19 10.16 17.14
C VAL A 63 14.98 11.00 16.71
N ASN A 64 14.38 11.70 17.68
CA ASN A 64 13.20 12.53 17.43
C ASN A 64 13.52 13.88 16.74
N ASP A 65 14.80 14.18 16.51
CA ASP A 65 15.23 15.40 15.83
C ASP A 65 14.86 15.39 14.33
N TYR A 66 14.67 14.20 13.76
CA TYR A 66 14.25 14.01 12.37
C TYR A 66 12.86 13.37 12.30
N PRO A 67 12.00 13.75 11.34
CA PRO A 67 10.64 13.25 11.25
C PRO A 67 10.56 11.77 10.80
N THR A 68 11.67 11.17 10.38
CA THR A 68 11.73 9.83 9.79
C THR A 68 11.17 8.75 10.71
N GLY A 69 11.48 8.82 12.01
CA GLY A 69 10.92 7.89 12.99
C GLY A 69 9.40 8.02 13.14
N ARG A 70 8.84 9.22 13.00
CA ARG A 70 7.39 9.43 12.96
C ARG A 70 6.78 8.84 11.68
N PHE A 71 7.39 9.10 10.53
CA PHE A 71 6.90 8.57 9.26
C PHE A 71 6.89 7.04 9.23
N LEU A 72 7.89 6.37 9.79
CA LEU A 72 7.88 4.91 9.89
C LEU A 72 6.69 4.40 10.72
N ARG A 73 6.36 5.05 11.84
CA ARG A 73 5.22 4.67 12.68
C ARG A 73 3.89 4.90 11.96
N ASP A 74 3.75 6.04 11.29
CA ASP A 74 2.57 6.39 10.50
C ASP A 74 2.40 5.41 9.32
N ALA A 75 3.50 5.04 8.65
CA ALA A 75 3.50 4.06 7.57
C ALA A 75 3.05 2.68 8.04
N LYS A 76 3.58 2.21 9.19
CA LYS A 76 3.25 0.90 9.73
C LYS A 76 1.78 0.78 10.12
N LEU A 77 1.14 1.88 10.53
CA LEU A 77 -0.29 1.91 10.81
C LEU A 77 -1.13 1.53 9.58
N TYR A 78 -0.71 1.86 8.36
CA TYR A 78 -1.47 1.50 7.15
C TYR A 78 -1.41 -0.01 6.83
N GLU A 79 -0.38 -0.72 7.27
CA GLU A 79 -0.29 -2.19 7.11
C GLU A 79 -1.27 -2.94 8.02
N ILE A 80 -1.66 -2.36 9.16
CA ILE A 80 -2.53 -2.99 10.17
C ILE A 80 -3.93 -2.39 10.23
N GLY A 81 -4.05 -1.08 9.96
CA GLY A 81 -5.26 -0.30 10.15
C GLY A 81 -6.33 -0.63 9.11
N ALA A 82 -7.59 -0.65 9.54
CA ALA A 82 -8.77 -0.94 8.70
C ALA A 82 -8.69 -2.27 7.90
N GLY A 83 -7.88 -3.22 8.36
CA GLY A 83 -7.65 -4.53 7.75
C GLY A 83 -6.16 -4.76 7.48
N THR A 84 -5.63 -5.90 7.91
CA THR A 84 -4.19 -6.17 7.79
C THR A 84 -3.77 -6.44 6.33
N SER A 85 -2.49 -6.31 6.03
CA SER A 85 -1.92 -6.67 4.73
C SER A 85 -2.24 -8.12 4.32
N GLU A 86 -2.32 -9.05 5.27
CA GLU A 86 -2.75 -10.45 5.00
C GLU A 86 -4.21 -10.51 4.54
N ILE A 87 -5.12 -9.78 5.20
CA ILE A 87 -6.53 -9.74 4.82
C ILE A 87 -6.69 -9.15 3.41
N ARG A 88 -5.95 -8.08 3.07
CA ARG A 88 -5.98 -7.50 1.72
C ARG A 88 -5.49 -8.48 0.66
N ARG A 89 -4.41 -9.23 0.93
CA ARG A 89 -3.95 -10.33 0.06
C ARG A 89 -5.01 -11.41 -0.13
N ILE A 90 -5.72 -11.79 0.93
CA ILE A 90 -6.82 -12.76 0.84
C ILE A 90 -7.97 -12.23 -0.02
N LEU A 91 -8.34 -10.95 0.11
CA LEU A 91 -9.38 -10.33 -0.73
C LEU A 91 -8.99 -10.34 -2.22
N ILE A 92 -7.74 -9.98 -2.53
CA ILE A 92 -7.21 -10.03 -3.90
C ILE A 92 -7.21 -11.48 -4.41
N ALA A 93 -6.76 -12.44 -3.59
CA ALA A 93 -6.75 -13.86 -3.97
C ALA A 93 -8.17 -14.40 -4.24
N LYS A 94 -9.19 -13.98 -3.47
CA LYS A 94 -10.59 -14.34 -3.72
C LYS A 94 -11.12 -13.77 -5.03
N ALA A 95 -10.76 -12.53 -5.36
CA ALA A 95 -11.14 -11.91 -6.61
C ALA A 95 -10.52 -12.63 -7.81
N LEU A 96 -9.22 -12.93 -7.75
CA LEU A 96 -8.54 -13.75 -8.74
C LEU A 96 -9.19 -15.13 -8.85
N SER A 97 -9.45 -15.83 -7.75
CA SER A 97 -10.09 -17.15 -7.82
C SER A 97 -11.43 -17.14 -8.57
N LYS A 98 -12.25 -16.08 -8.42
CA LYS A 98 -13.54 -15.95 -9.13
C LYS A 98 -13.39 -15.61 -10.61
N GLU A 99 -12.36 -14.85 -10.98
CA GLU A 99 -12.07 -14.52 -12.39
C GLU A 99 -11.66 -15.76 -13.20
N TRP A 100 -11.00 -16.71 -12.55
CA TRP A 100 -10.52 -17.96 -13.16
C TRP A 100 -11.45 -19.16 -12.93
N SER A 101 -12.63 -18.96 -12.32
CA SER A 101 -13.67 -19.99 -12.12
C SER A 101 -14.81 -19.77 -13.10
#